data_AF-M3FJP3-F1
#
_entry.id   AF-M3FJP3-F1
#
_cell.length_a   1.000
_cell.length_b   1.000
_cell.length_c   1.000
_cell.angle_alpha   90.00
_cell.angle_beta   90.00
_cell.angle_gamma   90.00
#
_symmetry.space_group_name_H-M   'P 1'
#
loop_
_entity.id
_entity.type
_entity.pdbx_description
1 polymer ?
#
loop_
_entity_poly.entity_id
_entity_poly.type
_entity_poly.pdbx_seq_one_letter_code
_entity_poly.pdbx_strand_id
1 'polypeptide(L)'
;MSTSIIFLPGKVEGNLPAALERIDDRSQEISKFGAFYANLLLRAKVNTIEKIRDKEIFSKFRNSHFRKEDFSKICFEFPADFLVRDEVGFQNNISLDRIVYNCAQKQLDEFHLSEKSDLFFLMRSMTERSFPWVPSKKNKLLQY
;
A
#
# COMPACT_ATOMS: atom_id res chain seq x y z
N MET A 1 -14.09 -11.99 -13.06
CA MET A 1 -13.65 -11.75 -11.68
C MET A 1 -12.95 -10.40 -11.61
N SER A 2 -13.18 -9.60 -10.57
CA SER A 2 -12.46 -8.33 -10.35
C SER A 2 -11.31 -8.60 -9.39
N THR A 3 -10.10 -8.17 -9.77
CA THR A 3 -8.89 -8.31 -8.94
C THR A 3 -9.11 -7.71 -7.55
N SER A 4 -8.75 -8.44 -6.50
CA SER A 4 -8.85 -8.02 -5.10
C SER A 4 -7.46 -7.68 -4.53
N ILE A 5 -7.33 -6.48 -3.95
CA ILE A 5 -6.08 -5.98 -3.38
C ILE A 5 -6.34 -5.58 -1.92
N ILE A 6 -5.51 -6.07 -0.99
CA ILE A 6 -5.53 -5.66 0.42
C ILE A 6 -4.26 -4.89 0.73
N PHE A 7 -4.41 -3.66 1.21
CA PHE A 7 -3.32 -2.89 1.78
C PHE A 7 -3.18 -3.24 3.27
N LEU A 8 -2.00 -3.73 3.62
CA LEU A 8 -1.56 -4.04 4.99
C LEU A 8 -1.08 -2.75 5.69
N PRO A 9 -0.92 -2.75 7.03
CA PRO A 9 -0.29 -1.66 7.73
C PRO A 9 1.09 -1.39 7.14
N GLY A 10 1.38 -0.11 6.90
CA GLY A 10 2.67 0.35 6.42
C GLY A 10 3.60 0.79 7.54
N LYS A 11 4.73 1.36 7.14
CA LYS A 11 5.65 2.06 8.04
C LYS A 11 5.89 3.48 7.54
N VAL A 12 6.10 4.38 8.49
CA VAL A 12 6.47 5.78 8.22
C VAL A 12 7.65 6.13 9.10
N GLU A 13 8.68 6.72 8.53
CA GLU A 13 9.86 7.16 9.28
C GLU A 13 10.47 8.46 8.77
N GLY A 14 11.36 9.03 9.57
CA GLY A 14 12.08 10.27 9.26
C GLY A 14 11.39 11.55 9.78
N ASN A 15 11.73 12.67 9.16
CA ASN A 15 11.25 14.02 9.47
C ASN A 15 9.85 14.24 8.90
N LEU A 16 8.85 13.72 9.62
CA LEU A 16 7.47 13.73 9.15
C LEU A 16 6.91 15.15 9.01
N PRO A 17 6.07 15.42 8.00
CA PRO A 17 5.29 16.65 7.98
C PRO A 17 4.31 16.66 9.17
N ALA A 18 4.02 17.85 9.71
CA ALA A 18 3.17 18.03 10.90
C ALA A 18 1.78 17.38 10.80
N ALA A 19 1.25 17.22 9.57
CA ALA A 19 -0.01 16.51 9.33
C ALA A 19 0.05 15.02 9.70
N LEU A 20 1.19 14.35 9.47
CA LEU A 20 1.38 12.93 9.80
C LEU A 20 1.84 12.71 11.24
N GLU A 21 2.54 13.68 11.85
CA GLU A 21 2.98 13.58 13.25
C GLU A 21 1.81 13.42 14.22
N ARG A 22 0.70 14.10 13.94
CA ARG A 22 -0.53 14.13 14.76
C ARG A 22 -1.42 12.91 14.63
N ILE A 23 -1.07 11.96 13.76
CA ILE A 23 -1.87 10.76 13.51
C ILE A 23 -1.41 9.65 14.45
N ASP A 24 -2.36 9.11 15.22
CA ASP A 24 -2.11 8.06 16.21
C ASP A 24 -1.67 6.74 15.55
N ASP A 25 -2.35 6.30 14.47
CA ASP A 25 -2.03 5.07 13.75
C ASP A 25 -1.53 5.35 12.32
N ARG A 26 -0.29 5.87 12.23
CA ARG A 26 0.37 6.22 10.96
C ARG A 26 0.50 5.03 10.01
N SER A 27 0.73 3.83 10.55
CA SER A 27 0.79 2.59 9.78
C SER A 27 -0.52 2.32 9.04
N GLN A 28 -1.65 2.53 9.72
CA GLN A 28 -2.96 2.40 9.11
C GLN A 28 -3.25 3.52 8.12
N GLU A 29 -2.77 4.74 8.36
CA GLU A 29 -3.01 5.87 7.46
C GLU A 29 -2.30 5.69 6.11
N ILE A 30 -1.04 5.25 6.10
CA ILE A 30 -0.34 4.97 4.84
C ILE A 30 -1.04 3.86 4.05
N SER A 31 -1.51 2.82 4.74
CA SER A 31 -2.31 1.76 4.13
C SER A 31 -3.54 2.32 3.41
N LYS A 32 -4.28 3.23 4.05
CA LYS A 32 -5.44 3.92 3.44
C LYS A 32 -5.02 4.78 2.26
N PHE A 33 -3.88 5.44 2.34
CA PHE A 33 -3.43 6.32 1.28
C PHE A 33 -3.03 5.55 0.01
N GLY A 34 -2.34 4.42 0.16
CA GLY A 34 -2.06 3.51 -0.95
C GLY A 34 -3.35 2.93 -1.54
N ALA A 35 -4.25 2.49 -0.67
CA ALA A 35 -5.57 1.98 -1.07
C ALA A 35 -6.41 3.02 -1.81
N PHE A 36 -6.34 4.30 -1.43
CA PHE A 36 -7.02 5.39 -2.11
C PHE A 36 -6.60 5.49 -3.57
N TYR A 37 -5.29 5.53 -3.86
CA TYR A 37 -4.82 5.61 -5.25
C TYR A 37 -5.09 4.35 -6.05
N ALA A 38 -4.94 3.17 -5.44
CA ALA A 38 -5.31 1.92 -6.11
C ALA A 38 -6.80 1.91 -6.47
N ASN A 39 -7.67 2.37 -5.56
CA ASN A 39 -9.10 2.47 -5.85
C ASN A 39 -9.41 3.58 -6.87
N LEU A 40 -8.67 4.68 -6.90
CA LEU A 40 -8.87 5.74 -7.88
C LEU A 40 -8.49 5.29 -9.29
N LEU A 41 -7.37 4.58 -9.43
CA LEU A 41 -6.72 4.31 -10.72
C LEU A 41 -7.04 2.93 -11.30
N LEU A 42 -7.33 1.93 -10.46
CA LEU A 42 -7.42 0.53 -10.88
C LEU A 42 -8.87 0.00 -10.84
N ARG A 43 -9.21 -0.89 -11.77
CA ARG A 43 -10.46 -1.66 -11.76
C ARG A 43 -10.34 -2.88 -10.85
N ALA A 44 -10.08 -2.64 -9.57
CA ALA A 44 -9.91 -3.64 -8.54
C ALA A 44 -10.83 -3.37 -7.34
N LYS A 45 -11.15 -4.44 -6.59
CA LYS A 45 -11.72 -4.34 -5.25
C LYS A 45 -10.58 -4.09 -4.27
N VAL A 46 -10.47 -2.87 -3.76
CA VAL A 46 -9.38 -2.47 -2.86
C VAL A 46 -9.91 -2.35 -1.43
N ASN A 47 -9.22 -2.99 -0.47
CA ASN A 47 -9.55 -2.92 0.95
C ASN A 47 -8.31 -2.60 1.80
N THR A 48 -8.56 -2.13 3.01
CA THR A 48 -7.58 -2.03 4.09
C THR A 48 -7.98 -2.97 5.22
N ILE A 49 -7.03 -3.24 6.12
CA ILE A 49 -7.28 -4.14 7.28
C ILE A 49 -8.08 -3.49 8.42
N GLU A 50 -8.46 -2.21 8.32
CA GLU A 50 -9.13 -1.46 9.40
C GLU A 50 -10.47 -2.09 9.82
N LYS A 51 -11.12 -2.78 8.87
CA LYS A 51 -12.43 -3.44 9.04
C LYS A 51 -12.31 -4.87 9.58
N ILE A 52 -11.09 -5.36 9.76
CA ILE A 52 -10.82 -6.72 10.23
C ILE A 52 -10.71 -6.70 11.76
N ARG A 53 -11.48 -7.59 12.41
CA ARG A 53 -11.57 -7.68 13.87
C ARG A 53 -10.30 -8.23 14.50
N ASP A 54 -9.71 -9.26 13.89
CA ASP A 54 -8.44 -9.81 14.32
C ASP A 54 -7.30 -8.98 13.74
N LYS A 55 -6.57 -8.29 14.63
CA LYS A 55 -5.49 -7.36 14.25
C LYS A 55 -4.10 -7.92 14.54
N GLU A 56 -4.00 -9.06 15.22
CA GLU A 56 -2.72 -9.54 15.74
C GLU A 56 -1.79 -9.94 14.59
N ILE A 57 -2.32 -10.64 13.59
CA ILE A 57 -1.56 -11.08 12.41
C ILE A 57 -0.96 -9.90 11.63
N PHE A 58 -1.58 -8.72 11.68
CA PHE A 58 -1.12 -7.54 10.95
C PHE A 58 -0.10 -6.70 11.73
N SER A 59 0.07 -6.93 13.04
CA SER A 59 0.96 -6.14 13.90
C SER A 59 2.42 -6.14 13.40
N LYS A 60 2.86 -7.25 12.80
CA LYS A 60 4.21 -7.42 12.25
C LYS A 60 4.53 -6.45 11.11
N PHE A 61 3.53 -6.08 10.32
CA PHE A 61 3.70 -5.23 9.14
C PHE A 61 3.82 -3.74 9.47
N ARG A 62 3.49 -3.35 10.72
CA ARG A 62 3.69 -1.99 11.23
C ARG A 62 5.17 -1.61 11.29
N ASN A 63 6.07 -2.59 11.29
CA ASN A 63 7.52 -2.44 11.30
C ASN A 63 8.15 -3.08 10.04
N SER A 64 9.47 -2.93 9.88
CA SER A 64 10.20 -3.53 8.75
C SER A 64 10.55 -5.02 8.94
N HIS A 65 10.17 -5.62 10.06
CA HIS A 65 10.49 -7.01 10.39
C HIS A 65 9.32 -7.93 10.08
N PHE A 66 9.26 -8.40 8.84
CA PHE A 66 8.33 -9.44 8.39
C PHE A 66 9.07 -10.46 7.53
N ARG A 67 8.50 -11.64 7.39
CA ARG A 67 8.98 -12.67 6.47
C ARG A 67 7.96 -12.92 5.37
N LYS A 68 8.40 -13.52 4.27
CA LYS A 68 7.50 -13.93 3.17
C LYS A 68 6.37 -14.86 3.65
N GLU A 69 6.63 -15.66 4.68
CA GLU A 69 5.65 -16.55 5.29
C GLU A 69 4.52 -15.77 6.00
N ASP A 70 4.78 -14.55 6.48
CA ASP A 70 3.75 -13.73 7.12
C ASP A 70 2.69 -13.28 6.09
N PHE A 71 3.09 -12.95 4.86
CA PHE A 71 2.15 -12.69 3.76
C PHE A 71 1.34 -13.93 3.39
N SER A 72 2.01 -15.09 3.38
CA SER A 72 1.38 -16.37 3.03
C SER A 72 0.27 -16.73 4.02
N LYS A 73 0.46 -16.45 5.31
CA LYS A 73 -0.57 -16.64 6.36
C LYS A 73 -1.76 -15.72 6.14
N ILE A 74 -1.53 -14.44 5.80
CA ILE A 74 -2.63 -13.51 5.51
C ILE A 74 -3.42 -13.98 4.28
N CYS A 75 -2.77 -14.41 3.20
CA CYS A 75 -3.48 -14.92 2.02
C CYS A 75 -4.34 -16.16 2.32
N PHE A 76 -3.97 -16.96 3.33
CA PHE A 76 -4.75 -18.10 3.78
C PHE A 76 -6.00 -17.67 4.56
N GLU A 77 -5.87 -16.69 5.44
CA GLU A 77 -6.97 -16.20 6.29
C GLU A 77 -7.91 -15.21 5.57
N PHE A 78 -7.36 -14.41 4.64
CA PHE A 78 -8.05 -13.33 3.95
C PHE A 78 -7.89 -13.49 2.43
N PRO A 79 -8.93 -13.98 1.72
CA PRO A 79 -8.84 -14.22 0.29
C PRO A 79 -8.70 -12.89 -0.47
N ALA A 80 -7.51 -12.66 -1.01
CA ALA A 80 -7.16 -11.57 -1.90
C ALA A 80 -6.24 -12.08 -3.01
N ASP A 81 -6.20 -11.38 -4.14
CA ASP A 81 -5.25 -11.72 -5.21
C ASP A 81 -3.86 -11.15 -4.86
N PHE A 82 -3.84 -9.94 -4.29
CA PHE A 82 -2.62 -9.25 -3.91
C PHE A 82 -2.68 -8.67 -2.49
N LEU A 83 -1.58 -8.78 -1.77
CA LEU A 83 -1.32 -8.04 -0.54
C LEU A 83 -0.28 -6.96 -0.83
N VAL A 84 -0.47 -5.77 -0.26
CA VAL A 84 0.40 -4.61 -0.50
C VAL A 84 0.85 -4.04 0.83
N ARG A 85 2.12 -3.69 0.94
CA ARG A 85 2.66 -2.98 2.10
C ARG A 85 3.58 -1.87 1.64
N ASP A 86 3.35 -0.68 2.18
CA ASP A 86 4.09 0.53 1.85
C ASP A 86 4.99 0.98 3.03
N GLU A 87 6.19 1.44 2.72
CA GLU A 87 7.10 2.13 3.63
C GLU A 87 7.43 3.50 3.08
N VAL A 88 7.13 4.55 3.86
CA VAL A 88 7.37 5.93 3.47
C VAL A 88 8.46 6.53 4.34
N GLY A 89 9.53 6.99 3.72
CA GLY A 89 10.62 7.70 4.38
C GLY A 89 10.55 9.19 4.08
N PHE A 90 10.62 10.04 5.11
CA PHE A 90 10.74 11.49 4.98
C PHE A 90 12.13 11.93 5.41
N GLN A 91 13.05 12.11 4.47
CA GLN A 91 14.38 12.66 4.75
C GLN A 91 14.60 13.92 3.90
N ASN A 92 15.71 13.98 3.16
CA ASN A 92 15.93 15.06 2.18
C ASN A 92 14.96 14.97 1.01
N ASN A 93 14.57 13.75 0.65
CA ASN A 93 13.50 13.43 -0.29
C ASN A 93 12.48 12.52 0.43
N ILE A 94 11.29 12.42 -0.15
CA ILE A 94 10.27 11.44 0.23
C ILE A 94 10.54 10.15 -0.55
N SER A 95 10.82 9.04 0.13
CA SER A 95 10.94 7.71 -0.48
C SER A 95 9.69 6.89 -0.21
N LEU A 96 9.37 6.00 -1.15
CA LEU A 96 8.31 5.02 -1.03
C LEU A 96 8.82 3.67 -1.52
N ASP A 97 8.91 2.71 -0.61
CA ASP A 97 9.10 1.31 -0.91
C ASP A 97 7.75 0.60 -0.84
N ARG A 98 7.39 -0.11 -1.90
CA ARG A 98 6.16 -0.90 -1.98
C ARG A 98 6.50 -2.35 -2.22
N ILE A 99 5.92 -3.20 -1.39
CA ILE A 99 5.90 -4.65 -1.59
C ILE A 99 4.53 -5.05 -2.11
N VAL A 100 4.51 -5.81 -3.20
CA VAL A 100 3.32 -6.46 -3.74
C VAL A 100 3.52 -7.96 -3.68
N TYR A 101 2.69 -8.64 -2.90
CA TYR A 101 2.70 -10.09 -2.78
C TYR A 101 1.52 -10.69 -3.54
N ASN A 102 1.80 -11.54 -4.53
CA ASN A 102 0.80 -12.30 -5.28
C ASN A 102 0.43 -13.57 -4.51
N CYS A 103 -0.82 -13.65 -4.01
CA CYS A 103 -1.28 -14.78 -3.21
C CYS A 103 -1.34 -16.09 -3.99
N ALA A 104 -1.61 -16.05 -5.30
CA ALA A 104 -1.70 -17.24 -6.14
C ALA A 104 -0.31 -17.80 -6.50
N GLN A 105 0.60 -16.92 -6.91
CA GLN A 105 1.96 -17.32 -7.33
C GLN A 105 2.94 -17.42 -6.16
N LYS A 106 2.55 -16.95 -4.97
CA LYS A 106 3.44 -16.80 -3.79
C LYS A 106 4.72 -16.05 -4.14
N GLN A 107 4.59 -15.02 -4.97
CA GLN A 107 5.68 -14.17 -5.43
C GLN A 107 5.61 -12.81 -4.72
N LEU A 108 6.79 -12.26 -4.40
CA LEU A 108 6.94 -10.97 -3.77
C LEU A 108 7.73 -10.09 -4.74
N ASP A 109 7.13 -8.98 -5.16
CA ASP A 109 7.75 -7.96 -5.99
C ASP A 109 7.96 -6.68 -5.18
N GLU A 110 9.11 -6.05 -5.34
CA GLU A 110 9.50 -4.84 -4.63
C GLU A 110 9.68 -3.68 -5.60
N PHE A 111 9.16 -2.51 -5.21
CA PHE A 111 9.21 -1.29 -5.99
C PHE A 111 9.76 -0.17 -5.12
N HIS A 112 10.67 0.62 -5.67
CA HIS A 112 11.23 1.79 -5.00
C HIS A 112 11.02 3.03 -5.88
N LEU A 113 10.49 4.09 -5.27
CA LEU A 113 10.45 5.43 -5.86
C LEU A 113 10.89 6.45 -4.83
N SER A 114 11.42 7.57 -5.30
CA SER A 114 11.64 8.75 -4.46
C SER A 114 11.21 9.99 -5.21
N GLU A 115 10.71 10.97 -4.45
CA GLU A 115 10.47 12.32 -4.95
C GLU A 115 10.83 13.42 -3.96
N LYS A 116 11.11 14.62 -4.47
CA LYS A 116 11.61 15.71 -3.63
C LYS A 116 10.66 16.11 -2.51
N SER A 117 9.37 16.31 -2.80
CA SER A 117 8.44 16.88 -1.81
C SER A 117 6.97 16.52 -1.98
N ASP A 118 6.59 15.79 -3.04
CA ASP A 118 5.18 15.49 -3.33
C ASP A 118 4.85 14.01 -3.11
N LEU A 119 4.36 13.72 -1.90
CA LEU A 119 3.89 12.38 -1.53
C LEU A 119 2.68 11.91 -2.36
N PHE A 120 1.80 12.84 -2.76
CA PHE A 120 0.60 12.51 -3.54
C PHE A 120 0.98 12.02 -4.94
N PHE A 121 1.87 12.76 -5.59
CA PHE A 121 2.43 12.36 -6.88
C PHE A 121 3.23 11.06 -6.77
N LEU A 122 4.03 10.89 -5.71
CA LEU A 122 4.79 9.67 -5.45
C LEU A 122 3.89 8.44 -5.31
N MET A 123 2.83 8.53 -4.50
CA MET A 123 1.88 7.43 -4.26
C MET A 123 1.08 7.07 -5.52
N ARG A 124 0.68 8.08 -6.32
CA ARG A 124 0.06 7.87 -7.62
C ARG A 124 0.99 7.11 -8.56
N SER A 125 2.21 7.61 -8.75
CA SER A 125 3.21 7.04 -9.65
C SER A 125 3.58 5.61 -9.24
N MET A 126 3.70 5.36 -7.94
CA MET A 126 3.93 4.01 -7.40
C MET A 126 2.78 3.07 -7.77
N THR A 127 1.54 3.53 -7.65
CA THR A 127 0.37 2.70 -7.98
C THR A 127 0.31 2.35 -9.47
N GLU A 128 0.63 3.30 -10.35
CA GLU A 128 0.68 3.04 -11.80
C GLU A 128 1.80 2.05 -12.16
N ARG A 129 2.95 2.12 -11.48
CA ARG A 129 4.10 1.22 -11.70
C ARG A 129 3.93 -0.18 -11.11
N SER A 130 3.27 -0.31 -9.96
CA SER A 130 3.18 -1.60 -9.24
C SER A 130 2.10 -2.55 -9.76
N PHE A 131 1.17 -2.06 -10.58
CA PHE A 131 0.05 -2.85 -11.09
C PHE A 131 -0.17 -2.72 -12.62
N PRO A 132 0.87 -2.88 -13.46
CA PRO A 132 0.74 -2.65 -14.91
C PRO A 132 -0.22 -3.63 -15.60
N TRP A 133 -0.50 -4.78 -14.97
CA TRP A 133 -1.44 -5.80 -15.46
C TRP A 133 -2.88 -5.59 -14.98
N VAL A 134 -3.13 -4.72 -14.00
CA VAL A 134 -4.50 -4.47 -13.51
C VAL A 134 -5.13 -3.40 -14.40
N PRO A 135 -6.29 -3.67 -15.03
CA PRO A 135 -6.93 -2.70 -15.92
C PRO A 135 -7.19 -1.37 -15.21
N SER A 136 -6.83 -0.26 -15.83
CA SER A 136 -7.07 1.07 -15.27
C SER A 136 -8.53 1.50 -15.40
N LYS A 137 -8.99 2.34 -14.47
CA LYS A 137 -10.23 3.10 -14.62
C LYS A 137 -9.97 4.15 -15.70
N LYS A 138 -10.81 4.20 -16.74
CA LYS A 138 -10.72 5.27 -17.75
C LYS A 138 -10.95 6.59 -17.03
N ASN A 139 -9.93 7.44 -16.98
CA ASN A 139 -10.12 8.81 -16.54
C ASN A 139 -11.08 9.48 -17.52
N LYS A 140 -12.34 9.67 -17.13
CA LYS A 140 -13.06 10.87 -17.57
C LYS A 140 -12.34 12.00 -16.85
N LEU A 141 -11.27 12.51 -17.46
CA LEU A 141 -10.50 13.61 -16.91
C LEU A 141 -11.47 14.75 -16.57
N LEU A 142 -11.34 15.24 -15.34
CA LEU A 142 -11.75 16.57 -14.93
C LEU A 142 -11.27 17.57 -15.99
N GLN A 143 -12.22 18.11 -16.75
CA GLN A 143 -12.12 19.42 -17.35
C GLN A 143 -12.59 20.39 -16.25
N TYR A 144 -11.66 20.98 -15.50
CA TYR A 144 -11.88 22.20 -14.73
C TYR A 144 -10.59 23.00 -14.72
#